data_AF-A0A1I5GEN8-F1
#
_entry.id   AF-A0A1I5GEN8-F1
#
_cell.length_a   1.000
_cell.length_b   1.000
_cell.length_c   1.000
_cell.angle_alpha   90.00
_cell.angle_beta   90.00
_cell.angle_gamma   90.00
#
_symmetry.space_group_name_H-M   'P 1'
#
loop_
_entity.id
_entity.type
_entity.pdbx_description
1 polymer ?
#
loop_
_entity_poly.entity_id
_entity_poly.type
_entity_poly.pdbx_seq_one_letter_code
_entity_poly.pdbx_strand_id
1 'polypeptide(L)'
;MTQNTSVPKDQRPQAVEQRLRDYRRKNPGKWMPWRDVLQAVGGSERDFSKMMRDAKEKITTDEAALAAPPDLPDELREEFDLFRARIWGKACDIADVNATAERLVRQMDNAKLAQERVEHDELVAQIVRERDRVCAETENLKQVNVDQADELARTKSQLRETRAALDEMRDLFTQLTQHAPQQDDAPDPSRAPQANVSMSRTSPLPG
;
A
#
# COMPACT_ATOMS: atom_id res chain seq x y z
N MET A 1 -45.94 -0.02 -1.18
CA MET A 1 -47.29 0.41 -0.76
C MET A 1 -47.20 0.96 0.65
N THR A 2 -47.05 2.28 0.82
CA THR A 2 -47.05 2.93 2.13
C THR A 2 -48.50 3.17 2.54
N GLN A 3 -48.97 2.42 3.53
CA GLN A 3 -50.28 2.66 4.13
C GLN A 3 -50.25 4.03 4.81
N ASN A 4 -50.90 5.02 4.19
CA ASN A 4 -51.20 6.30 4.84
C ASN A 4 -52.28 6.06 5.90
N THR A 5 -51.88 5.56 7.06
CA THR A 5 -52.71 5.54 8.27
C THR A 5 -52.80 6.97 8.79
N SER A 6 -53.66 7.78 8.16
CA SER A 6 -53.98 9.12 8.66
C SER A 6 -54.70 8.98 10.00
N VAL A 7 -54.05 9.42 11.07
CA VAL A 7 -54.65 9.46 12.42
C VAL A 7 -55.84 10.44 12.38
N PRO A 8 -57.00 10.08 12.99
CA PRO A 8 -58.14 10.98 13.11
C PRO A 8 -57.75 12.33 13.72
N LYS A 9 -58.28 13.44 13.21
CA LYS A 9 -57.88 14.81 13.59
C LYS A 9 -57.81 15.02 15.11
N ASP A 10 -58.78 14.49 15.84
CA ASP A 10 -58.92 14.68 17.29
C ASP A 10 -57.88 13.90 18.11
N GLN A 11 -57.28 12.86 17.54
CA GLN A 11 -56.27 12.01 18.19
C GLN A 11 -54.83 12.38 17.80
N ARG A 12 -54.65 13.31 16.85
CA ARG A 12 -53.33 13.73 16.37
C ARG A 12 -52.42 14.32 17.46
N PRO A 13 -52.91 15.17 18.40
CA PRO A 13 -52.04 15.71 19.45
C PRO A 13 -51.42 14.60 20.32
N GLN A 14 -52.22 13.61 20.70
CA GLN A 14 -51.77 12.47 21.51
C GLN A 14 -50.84 11.55 20.72
N ALA A 15 -51.12 11.32 19.43
CA ALA A 15 -50.25 10.54 18.57
C ALA A 15 -48.88 11.19 18.36
N VAL A 16 -48.82 12.53 18.22
CA VAL A 16 -47.57 13.30 18.15
C VAL A 16 -46.79 13.16 19.45
N GLU A 17 -47.43 13.36 20.60
CA GLU A 17 -46.79 13.22 21.91
C GLU A 17 -46.19 11.81 22.11
N GLN A 18 -46.97 10.76 21.83
CA GLN A 18 -46.54 9.38 22.00
C GLN A 18 -45.32 9.06 21.12
N ARG A 19 -45.34 9.50 19.86
CA ARG A 19 -44.22 9.30 18.92
C ARG A 19 -42.95 10.00 19.38
N LEU A 20 -43.07 11.23 19.90
CA LEU A 20 -41.94 11.96 20.45
C LEU A 20 -41.37 11.26 21.70
N ARG A 21 -42.23 10.76 22.60
CA ARG A 21 -41.80 9.99 23.79
C ARG A 21 -41.07 8.71 23.39
N ASP A 22 -41.61 7.94 22.45
CA ASP A 22 -41.02 6.67 22.03
C ASP A 22 -39.67 6.87 21.31
N TYR A 23 -39.53 7.96 20.54
CA TYR A 23 -38.24 8.33 19.95
C TYR A 23 -37.21 8.72 21.02
N ARG A 24 -37.63 9.52 22.01
CA ARG A 24 -36.76 10.04 23.08
C ARG A 24 -36.30 8.94 24.05
N ARG A 25 -37.12 7.92 24.28
CA ARG A 25 -36.71 6.69 25.01
C ARG A 25 -35.54 5.97 24.35
N LYS A 26 -35.49 5.95 23.02
CA LYS A 26 -34.41 5.31 22.26
C LYS A 26 -33.22 6.25 22.03
N ASN A 27 -33.46 7.56 22.03
CA ASN A 27 -32.48 8.60 21.76
C ASN A 27 -32.59 9.70 22.82
N PRO A 28 -32.04 9.50 24.03
CA PRO A 28 -32.11 10.49 25.09
C PRO A 28 -31.51 11.82 24.63
N GLY A 29 -32.21 12.93 24.89
CA GLY A 29 -31.78 14.28 24.53
C GLY A 29 -32.00 14.69 23.07
N LYS A 30 -32.52 13.82 22.20
CA LYS A 30 -32.83 14.15 20.79
C LYS A 30 -34.33 14.17 20.53
N TRP A 31 -34.74 15.10 19.66
CA TRP A 31 -36.12 15.18 19.16
C TRP A 31 -36.25 14.52 17.80
N MET A 32 -37.38 13.85 17.58
CA MET A 32 -37.69 13.29 16.27
C MET A 32 -37.80 14.42 15.23
N PRO A 33 -37.25 14.26 14.02
CA PRO A 33 -37.43 15.24 12.95
C PRO A 33 -38.91 15.48 12.65
N TRP A 34 -39.26 16.74 12.44
CA TRP A 34 -40.67 17.16 12.27
C TRP A 34 -41.35 16.48 11.07
N ARG A 35 -40.61 16.23 9.98
CA ARG A 35 -41.11 15.57 8.77
C ARG A 35 -41.54 14.13 9.05
N ASP A 36 -40.79 13.41 9.87
CA ASP A 36 -41.05 11.99 10.17
C ASP A 36 -42.30 11.84 11.04
N VAL A 37 -42.49 12.76 11.98
CA VAL A 37 -43.69 12.81 12.82
C VAL A 37 -44.91 13.21 11.98
N LEU A 38 -44.78 14.17 11.07
CA LEU A 38 -45.86 14.57 10.16
C LEU A 38 -46.23 13.45 9.19
N GLN A 39 -45.26 12.71 8.64
CA GLN A 39 -45.48 11.56 7.79
C GLN A 39 -46.21 10.42 8.53
N ALA A 40 -45.92 10.23 9.82
CA ALA A 40 -46.52 9.19 10.64
C ALA A 40 -47.93 9.51 11.15
N VAL A 41 -48.26 10.79 11.37
CA VAL A 41 -49.56 11.23 11.93
C VAL A 41 -50.51 11.74 10.85
N GLY A 42 -49.97 12.34 9.79
CA GLY A 42 -50.72 12.96 8.70
C GLY A 42 -51.39 14.30 9.07
N GLY A 43 -51.68 15.14 8.08
CA GLY A 43 -52.44 16.38 8.26
C GLY A 43 -51.82 17.63 7.62
N SER A 44 -52.34 18.79 8.03
CA SER A 44 -51.87 20.11 7.59
C SER A 44 -50.66 20.55 8.42
N GLU A 45 -49.61 21.05 7.75
CA GLU A 45 -48.38 21.55 8.38
C GLU A 45 -48.65 22.68 9.40
N ARG A 46 -49.68 23.49 9.13
CA ARG A 46 -50.03 24.67 9.94
C ARG A 46 -50.52 24.31 11.33
N ASP A 47 -51.38 23.29 11.43
CA ASP A 47 -51.92 22.82 12.73
C ASP A 47 -50.89 21.93 13.45
N PHE A 48 -50.08 21.21 12.67
CA PHE A 48 -49.05 20.31 13.17
C PHE A 48 -47.95 21.04 13.95
N SER A 49 -47.53 22.21 13.48
CA SER A 49 -46.48 23.02 14.13
C SER A 49 -46.86 23.48 15.54
N LYS A 50 -48.17 23.65 15.81
CA LYS A 50 -48.67 23.94 17.16
C LYS A 50 -48.65 22.69 18.03
N MET A 51 -49.24 21.59 17.55
CA MET A 51 -49.27 20.30 18.29
C MET A 51 -47.87 19.81 18.67
N MET A 52 -46.88 19.99 17.80
CA MET A 52 -45.51 19.54 18.05
C MET A 52 -44.81 20.40 19.13
N ARG A 53 -45.12 21.69 19.22
CA ARG A 53 -44.62 22.55 20.31
C ARG A 53 -45.28 22.20 21.64
N ASP A 54 -46.61 22.09 21.66
CA ASP A 54 -47.37 21.76 22.87
C ASP A 54 -46.96 20.38 23.42
N ALA A 55 -46.73 19.40 22.54
CA ALA A 55 -46.25 18.07 22.93
C ALA A 55 -44.81 18.11 23.46
N LYS A 56 -43.91 18.88 22.84
CA LYS A 56 -42.53 19.05 23.34
C LYS A 56 -42.52 19.68 24.72
N GLU A 57 -43.26 20.76 24.89
CA GLU A 57 -43.38 21.50 26.16
C GLU A 57 -43.91 20.58 27.26
N LYS A 58 -45.02 19.87 26.99
CA LYS A 58 -45.58 18.90 27.94
C LYS A 58 -44.58 17.82 28.32
N ILE A 59 -43.88 17.21 27.35
CA ILE A 59 -42.87 16.19 27.64
C ILE A 59 -41.74 16.77 28.49
N THR A 60 -41.25 17.98 28.20
CA THR A 60 -40.20 18.61 29.00
C THR A 60 -40.66 18.97 30.40
N THR A 61 -41.90 19.42 30.57
CA THR A 61 -42.46 19.74 31.88
C THR A 61 -42.65 18.48 32.72
N ASP A 62 -43.17 17.39 32.12
CA ASP A 62 -43.31 16.11 32.81
C ASP A 62 -41.95 15.51 33.20
N GLU A 63 -40.95 15.62 32.33
CA GLU A 63 -39.58 15.18 32.64
C GLU A 63 -38.94 16.03 33.74
N ALA A 64 -39.17 17.35 33.73
CA ALA A 64 -38.72 18.23 34.80
C ALA A 64 -39.40 17.89 36.14
N ALA A 65 -40.69 17.56 36.12
CA ALA A 65 -41.42 17.13 37.30
C ALA A 65 -40.94 15.76 37.84
N LEU A 66 -40.55 14.83 36.95
CA LEU A 66 -39.96 13.55 37.35
C LEU A 66 -38.50 13.68 37.83
N ALA A 67 -37.77 14.65 37.30
CA ALA A 67 -36.40 14.96 37.72
C ALA A 67 -36.36 15.81 38.99
N ALA A 68 -37.46 16.47 39.35
CA ALA A 68 -37.58 17.15 40.62
C ALA A 68 -37.42 16.12 41.75
N PRO A 69 -36.60 16.42 42.77
CA PRO A 69 -36.45 15.52 43.89
C PRO A 69 -37.84 15.32 44.54
N PRO A 70 -38.19 14.09 44.94
CA PRO A 70 -39.39 13.88 45.75
C PRO A 70 -39.29 14.77 46.99
N ASP A 71 -40.42 15.36 47.42
CA ASP A 71 -40.49 16.09 48.68
C ASP A 71 -40.30 15.11 49.85
N LEU A 72 -39.03 14.83 50.12
CA LEU A 72 -38.58 14.03 51.24
C LEU A 72 -38.36 14.95 52.45
N PRO A 73 -38.65 14.46 53.67
CA PRO A 73 -38.15 15.06 54.91
C PRO A 73 -36.65 15.36 54.81
N ASP A 74 -36.22 16.44 55.44
CA ASP A 74 -34.86 16.96 55.30
C ASP A 74 -33.81 15.92 55.69
N GLU A 75 -34.09 15.08 56.69
CA GLU A 75 -33.17 14.01 57.12
C GLU A 75 -32.95 12.95 56.02
N LEU A 76 -34.00 12.55 55.31
CA LEU A 76 -33.90 11.58 54.21
C LEU A 76 -33.26 12.19 52.96
N ARG A 77 -33.43 13.50 52.76
CA ARG A 77 -32.79 14.24 51.67
C ARG A 77 -31.28 14.28 51.85
N GLU A 78 -30.81 14.57 53.06
CA GLU A 78 -29.38 14.56 53.41
C GLU A 78 -28.75 13.17 53.18
N GLU A 79 -29.40 12.10 53.64
CA GLU A 79 -28.93 10.73 53.40
C GLU A 79 -28.84 10.39 51.90
N PHE A 80 -29.84 10.81 51.12
CA PHE A 80 -29.87 10.59 49.69
C PHE A 80 -28.76 11.36 48.95
N ASP A 81 -28.51 12.61 49.34
CA ASP A 81 -27.43 13.41 48.74
C ASP A 81 -26.04 12.86 49.09
N LEU A 82 -25.84 12.39 50.32
CA LEU A 82 -24.62 11.66 50.71
C LEU A 82 -24.43 10.39 49.89
N PHE A 83 -25.50 9.62 49.70
CA PHE A 83 -25.46 8.41 48.88
C PHE A 83 -25.12 8.72 47.42
N ARG A 84 -25.73 9.76 46.83
CA ARG A 84 -25.44 10.23 45.47
C ARG A 84 -23.98 10.67 45.33
N ALA A 85 -23.48 11.47 46.27
CA ALA A 85 -22.09 11.92 46.27
C ALA A 85 -21.13 10.72 46.33
N ARG A 86 -21.43 9.71 47.15
CA ARG A 86 -20.63 8.49 47.25
C ARG A 86 -20.63 7.66 45.97
N ILE A 87 -21.79 7.48 45.33
CA ILE A 87 -21.87 6.77 44.04
C ILE A 87 -21.10 7.53 42.97
N TRP A 88 -21.27 8.85 42.91
CA TRP A 88 -20.57 9.68 41.95
C TRP A 88 -19.05 9.61 42.15
N GLY A 89 -18.56 9.70 43.38
CA GLY A 89 -17.15 9.53 43.71
C GLY A 89 -16.60 8.18 43.22
N LYS A 90 -17.30 7.08 43.51
CA LYS A 90 -16.90 5.75 43.00
C LYS A 90 -16.90 5.67 41.48
N ALA A 91 -17.88 6.30 40.81
CA ALA A 91 -17.93 6.32 39.36
C ALA A 91 -16.75 7.10 38.77
N CYS A 92 -16.36 8.22 39.37
CA CYS A 92 -15.16 8.97 39.01
C CYS A 92 -13.89 8.14 39.23
N ASP A 93 -13.75 7.48 40.38
CA ASP A 93 -12.58 6.63 40.66
C ASP A 93 -12.43 5.51 39.61
N ILE A 94 -13.53 4.84 39.25
CA ILE A 94 -13.53 3.81 38.21
C ILE A 94 -13.16 4.41 36.85
N ALA A 95 -13.71 5.58 36.52
CA ALA A 95 -13.41 6.26 35.27
C ALA A 95 -11.92 6.64 35.17
N ASP A 96 -11.32 7.09 36.28
CA ASP A 96 -9.89 7.43 36.34
C ASP A 96 -8.99 6.19 36.21
N VAL A 97 -9.34 5.08 36.87
CA VAL A 97 -8.64 3.80 36.71
C VAL A 97 -8.72 3.31 35.26
N ASN A 98 -9.90 3.39 34.63
CA ASN A 98 -10.05 2.99 33.23
C ASN A 98 -9.26 3.91 32.30
N ALA A 99 -9.30 5.23 32.51
CA ALA A 99 -8.58 6.19 31.69
C ALA A 99 -7.06 5.98 31.79
N THR A 100 -6.54 5.68 32.99
CA THR A 100 -5.11 5.39 33.18
C THR A 100 -4.71 4.07 32.51
N ALA A 101 -5.51 3.01 32.64
CA ALA A 101 -5.29 1.74 31.96
C ALA A 101 -5.29 1.90 30.43
N GLU A 102 -6.26 2.61 29.87
CA GLU A 102 -6.31 2.87 28.43
C GLU A 102 -5.11 3.68 27.93
N ARG A 103 -4.66 4.68 28.71
CA ARG A 103 -3.45 5.45 28.36
C ARG A 103 -2.21 4.56 28.31
N LEU A 104 -2.08 3.64 29.25
CA LEU A 104 -0.96 2.70 29.28
C LEU A 104 -0.98 1.77 28.05
N VAL A 105 -2.14 1.21 27.71
CA VAL A 105 -2.29 0.38 26.50
C VAL A 105 -1.90 1.17 25.25
N ARG A 106 -2.43 2.38 25.08
CA ARG A 106 -2.09 3.25 23.95
C ARG A 106 -0.59 3.60 23.90
N GLN A 107 0.06 3.79 25.05
CA GLN A 107 1.51 4.02 25.11
C GLN A 107 2.29 2.81 24.64
N MET A 108 1.90 1.60 25.07
CA MET A 108 2.54 0.35 24.62
C MET A 108 2.35 0.12 23.13
N ASP A 109 1.15 0.33 22.60
CA ASP A 109 0.87 0.21 21.17
C ASP A 109 1.68 1.21 20.36
N ASN A 110 1.76 2.47 20.80
CA ASN A 110 2.58 3.49 20.14
C ASN A 110 4.07 3.14 20.17
N ALA A 111 4.58 2.60 21.29
CA ALA A 111 5.97 2.16 21.39
C ALA A 111 6.25 1.00 20.42
N LYS A 112 5.32 0.04 20.32
CA LYS A 112 5.41 -1.07 19.37
C LYS A 112 5.41 -0.56 17.92
N LEU A 113 4.48 0.32 17.55
CA LEU A 113 4.43 0.90 16.22
C LEU A 113 5.67 1.74 15.89
N ALA A 114 6.25 2.42 16.88
CA ALA A 114 7.50 3.15 16.71
C ALA A 114 8.67 2.19 16.45
N GLN A 115 8.73 1.06 17.15
CA GLN A 115 9.73 0.02 16.90
C GLN A 115 9.57 -0.59 15.50
N GLU A 116 8.34 -0.99 15.12
CA GLU A 116 8.06 -1.54 13.78
C GLU A 116 8.44 -0.56 12.66
N ARG A 117 8.27 0.75 12.86
CA ARG A 117 8.73 1.78 11.92
C ARG A 117 10.24 1.79 11.76
N VAL A 118 11.00 1.73 12.85
CA VAL A 118 12.47 1.68 12.80
C VAL A 118 12.94 0.43 12.07
N GLU A 119 12.35 -0.73 12.36
CA GLU A 119 12.67 -1.99 11.67
C GLU A 119 12.39 -1.89 10.15
N HIS A 120 11.27 -1.30 9.75
CA HIS A 120 10.97 -1.07 8.33
C HIS A 120 11.94 -0.08 7.68
N ASP A 121 12.31 1.00 8.36
CA ASP A 121 13.27 1.98 7.84
C ASP A 121 14.66 1.35 7.64
N GLU A 122 15.08 0.45 8.53
CA GLU A 122 16.32 -0.33 8.40
C GLU A 122 16.28 -1.27 7.19
N LEU A 123 15.17 -1.98 6.98
CA LEU A 123 14.98 -2.85 5.82
C LEU A 123 14.98 -2.05 4.51
N VAL A 124 14.29 -0.90 4.47
CA VAL A 124 14.31 -0.01 3.31
C VAL A 124 15.73 0.49 3.04
N ALA A 125 16.47 0.89 4.09
CA ALA A 125 17.85 1.32 3.95
C ALA A 125 18.77 0.19 3.43
N GLN A 126 18.51 -1.08 3.78
CA GLN A 126 19.22 -2.21 3.20
C GLN A 126 18.88 -2.40 1.72
N ILE A 127 17.59 -2.41 1.36
CA ILE A 127 17.14 -2.57 -0.03
C ILE A 127 17.70 -1.46 -0.92
N VAL A 128 17.74 -0.22 -0.42
CA VAL A 128 18.34 0.92 -1.13
C VAL A 128 19.83 0.69 -1.38
N ARG A 129 20.58 0.22 -0.38
CA ARG A 129 22.01 -0.10 -0.54
C ARG A 129 22.23 -1.22 -1.56
N GLU A 130 21.42 -2.26 -1.53
CA GLU A 130 21.49 -3.38 -2.50
C GLU A 130 21.16 -2.91 -3.91
N ARG A 131 20.11 -2.10 -4.07
CA ARG A 131 19.76 -1.46 -5.35
C ARG A 131 20.94 -0.65 -5.89
N ASP A 132 21.52 0.22 -5.08
CA ASP A 132 22.60 1.11 -5.51
C ASP A 132 23.85 0.32 -5.91
N ARG A 133 24.16 -0.76 -5.17
CA ARG A 133 25.21 -1.70 -5.53
C ARG A 133 24.94 -2.36 -6.88
N VAL A 134 23.75 -2.91 -7.09
CA VAL A 134 23.39 -3.57 -8.37
C VAL A 134 23.42 -2.57 -9.51
N CYS A 135 22.92 -1.35 -9.32
CA CYS A 135 23.01 -0.28 -10.31
C CYS A 135 24.47 0.02 -10.69
N ALA A 136 25.37 0.14 -9.72
CA ALA A 136 26.79 0.35 -9.99
C ALA A 136 27.43 -0.84 -10.75
N GLU A 137 27.11 -2.07 -10.36
CA GLU A 137 27.57 -3.28 -11.06
C GLU A 137 27.06 -3.32 -12.50
N THR A 138 25.79 -2.99 -12.75
CA THR A 138 25.23 -2.94 -14.10
C THR A 138 25.88 -1.86 -14.96
N GLU A 139 26.19 -0.70 -14.40
CA GLU A 139 26.84 0.38 -15.14
C GLU A 139 28.28 0.02 -15.51
N ASN A 140 29.01 -0.62 -14.59
CA ASN A 140 30.34 -1.16 -14.87
C ASN A 140 30.29 -2.21 -15.98
N LEU A 141 29.33 -3.15 -15.93
CA LEU A 141 29.16 -4.16 -16.97
C LEU A 141 28.83 -3.56 -18.34
N LYS A 142 28.03 -2.49 -18.40
CA LYS A 142 27.79 -1.77 -19.66
C LYS A 142 29.08 -1.16 -20.20
N GLN A 143 29.89 -0.53 -19.35
CA GLN A 143 31.16 0.06 -19.77
C GLN A 143 32.11 -1.01 -20.32
N VAL A 144 32.25 -2.14 -19.61
CA VAL A 144 33.05 -3.28 -20.09
C VAL A 144 32.53 -3.78 -21.44
N ASN A 145 31.22 -3.82 -21.65
CA ASN A 145 30.62 -4.23 -22.92
C ASN A 145 30.98 -3.26 -24.06
N VAL A 146 30.96 -1.95 -23.79
CA VAL A 146 31.38 -0.91 -24.74
C VAL A 146 32.86 -1.09 -25.10
N ASP A 147 33.73 -1.25 -24.11
CA ASP A 147 35.17 -1.43 -24.33
C ASP A 147 35.46 -2.71 -25.15
N GLN A 148 34.76 -3.81 -24.86
CA GLN A 148 34.85 -5.06 -25.62
C GLN A 148 34.33 -4.92 -27.05
N ALA A 149 33.24 -4.16 -27.26
CA ALA A 149 32.72 -3.89 -28.59
C ALA A 149 33.72 -3.10 -29.44
N ASP A 150 34.39 -2.12 -28.84
CA ASP A 150 35.44 -1.33 -29.48
C ASP A 150 36.67 -2.20 -29.82
N GLU A 151 37.11 -3.06 -28.91
CA GLU A 151 38.21 -4.00 -29.16
C GLU A 151 37.87 -5.00 -30.28
N LEU A 152 36.66 -5.55 -30.28
CA LEU A 152 36.15 -6.39 -31.37
C LEU A 152 36.10 -5.64 -32.70
N ALA A 153 35.75 -4.36 -32.71
CA ALA A 153 35.76 -3.56 -33.93
C ALA A 153 37.19 -3.34 -34.46
N ARG A 154 38.15 -3.05 -33.59
CA ARG A 154 39.57 -2.88 -33.94
C ARG A 154 40.18 -4.18 -34.48
N THR A 155 40.00 -5.29 -33.79
CA THR A 155 40.50 -6.60 -34.22
C THR A 155 39.87 -7.05 -35.54
N LYS A 156 38.57 -6.78 -35.76
CA LYS A 156 37.93 -7.01 -37.07
C LYS A 156 38.54 -6.16 -38.18
N SER A 157 38.94 -4.91 -37.92
CA SER A 157 39.65 -4.08 -38.91
C SER A 157 41.00 -4.68 -39.26
N GLN A 158 41.80 -5.03 -38.24
CA GLN A 158 43.11 -5.66 -38.43
C GLN A 158 43.01 -6.99 -39.20
N LEU A 159 42.01 -7.82 -38.90
CA LEU A 159 41.75 -9.06 -39.65
C LEU A 159 41.37 -8.80 -41.12
N ARG A 160 40.63 -7.72 -41.40
CA ARG A 160 40.33 -7.31 -42.79
C ARG A 160 41.58 -6.83 -43.52
N GLU A 161 42.40 -6.02 -42.87
CA GLU A 161 43.66 -5.50 -43.43
C GLU A 161 44.65 -6.62 -43.72
N THR A 162 44.87 -7.51 -42.76
CA THR A 162 45.74 -8.70 -42.95
C THR A 162 45.21 -9.65 -44.02
N ARG A 163 43.89 -9.84 -44.11
CA ARG A 163 43.28 -10.61 -45.19
C ARG A 163 43.52 -9.95 -46.55
N ALA A 164 43.33 -8.63 -46.66
CA ALA A 164 43.59 -7.91 -47.89
C ALA A 164 45.07 -8.03 -48.32
N ALA A 165 46.01 -7.90 -47.38
CA ALA A 165 47.44 -8.09 -47.65
C ALA A 165 47.78 -9.53 -48.09
N LEU A 166 47.14 -10.54 -47.51
CA LEU A 166 47.28 -11.94 -47.94
C LEU A 166 46.73 -12.16 -49.35
N ASP A 167 45.57 -11.57 -49.67
CA ASP A 167 44.99 -11.62 -51.01
C ASP A 167 45.91 -10.93 -52.04
N GLU A 168 46.50 -9.77 -51.70
CA GLU A 168 47.51 -9.09 -52.54
C GLU A 168 48.76 -9.97 -52.76
N MET A 169 49.30 -10.59 -51.71
CA MET A 169 50.44 -11.49 -51.83
C MET A 169 50.12 -12.73 -52.67
N ARG A 170 48.91 -13.29 -52.55
CA ARG A 170 48.45 -14.40 -53.40
C ARG A 170 48.40 -13.98 -54.86
N ASP A 171 47.87 -12.79 -55.14
CA ASP A 171 47.75 -12.30 -56.50
C ASP A 171 49.14 -12.04 -57.11
N LEU A 172 50.10 -11.50 -56.35
CA LEU A 172 51.51 -11.39 -56.75
C LEU A 172 52.15 -12.76 -57.03
N PHE A 173 51.92 -13.75 -56.17
CA PHE A 173 52.45 -15.11 -56.37
C PHE A 173 51.88 -15.79 -57.62
N THR A 174 50.60 -15.51 -57.92
CA THR A 174 49.93 -15.99 -59.13
C THR A 174 50.53 -15.34 -60.38
N GLN A 175 50.83 -14.04 -60.34
CA GLN A 175 51.52 -13.35 -61.43
C GLN A 175 52.94 -13.90 -61.66
N LEU A 176 53.69 -14.18 -60.59
CA LEU A 176 55.02 -14.79 -60.67
C LEU A 176 54.99 -16.20 -61.27
N THR A 177 53.99 -17.02 -60.91
CA THR A 177 53.86 -18.38 -61.45
C THR A 177 53.33 -18.40 -62.89
N GLN A 178 52.53 -17.40 -63.31
CA GLN A 178 52.14 -17.23 -64.72
C GLN A 178 53.28 -16.76 -65.64
N HIS A 179 54.35 -16.18 -65.08
CA HIS A 179 55.57 -15.80 -65.80
C HIS A 179 56.73 -16.79 -65.61
N ALA A 180 56.49 -17.97 -65.02
CA ALA A 180 57.47 -19.05 -65.04
C ALA A 180 57.62 -19.55 -66.50
N PRO A 181 58.83 -19.54 -67.10
CA PRO A 181 59.00 -20.03 -68.45
C PRO A 181 58.65 -21.53 -68.51
N GLN A 182 57.85 -21.91 -69.51
CA GLN A 182 57.72 -23.30 -69.93
C GLN A 182 59.12 -23.79 -70.31
N GLN A 183 59.77 -24.53 -69.41
CA GLN A 183 60.82 -25.47 -69.82
C GLN A 183 60.12 -26.76 -70.23
N ASP A 184 59.76 -26.83 -71.51
CA ASP A 184 59.55 -28.09 -72.22
C ASP A 184 60.80 -28.38 -73.05
N ASP A 185 61.59 -29.38 -72.61
CA ASP A 185 61.93 -30.56 -73.42
C ASP A 185 62.74 -31.58 -72.57
N ALA A 186 62.24 -32.82 -72.51
CA ALA A 186 62.71 -34.01 -71.77
C ALA A 186 63.85 -34.77 -72.54
N PRO A 187 64.33 -36.01 -72.18
CA PRO A 187 64.01 -36.95 -71.08
C PRO A 187 65.24 -37.69 -70.42
N ASP A 188 65.04 -38.52 -69.38
CA ASP A 188 65.56 -39.92 -69.25
C ASP A 188 65.15 -40.57 -67.88
N PRO A 189 64.42 -41.71 -67.87
CA PRO A 189 64.00 -42.42 -66.66
C PRO A 189 65.05 -43.43 -66.19
N SER A 190 66.00 -43.05 -65.34
CA SER A 190 66.83 -44.02 -64.59
C SER A 190 67.60 -43.40 -63.42
N ARG A 191 66.99 -43.35 -62.23
CA ARG A 191 67.64 -43.65 -60.94
C ARG A 191 66.69 -43.43 -59.75
N ALA A 192 66.22 -44.54 -59.18
CA ALA A 192 66.01 -44.57 -57.72
C ALA A 192 67.40 -44.54 -57.03
N PRO A 193 67.50 -44.06 -55.78
CA PRO A 193 67.15 -44.95 -54.68
C PRO A 193 66.41 -44.30 -53.52
N GLN A 194 65.80 -45.22 -52.77
CA GLN A 194 65.14 -45.11 -51.48
C GLN A 194 65.99 -44.41 -50.40
N ALA A 195 65.34 -43.69 -49.48
CA ALA A 195 65.71 -43.68 -48.08
C ALA A 195 64.54 -43.24 -47.19
N ASN A 196 64.25 -44.08 -46.20
CA ASN A 196 63.36 -43.88 -45.06
C ASN A 196 63.69 -42.63 -44.23
N VAL A 197 62.71 -42.15 -43.46
CA VAL A 197 62.67 -42.01 -41.98
C VAL A 197 61.48 -41.08 -41.64
N SER A 198 60.33 -41.59 -41.22
CA SER A 198 59.94 -41.93 -39.84
C SER A 198 59.97 -40.80 -38.80
N MET A 199 58.78 -40.51 -38.23
CA MET A 199 58.51 -40.10 -36.83
C MET A 199 58.88 -38.63 -36.47
N SER A 200 58.11 -37.80 -35.74
CA SER A 200 57.16 -38.02 -34.64
C SER A 200 56.27 -36.78 -34.37
N ARG A 201 55.12 -37.06 -33.75
CA ARG A 201 54.22 -36.17 -32.98
C ARG A 201 54.93 -35.19 -32.05
N THR A 202 54.33 -34.02 -31.75
CA THR A 202 53.67 -33.67 -30.46
C THR A 202 53.23 -32.19 -30.36
N SER A 203 51.99 -31.96 -29.92
CA SER A 203 51.44 -30.72 -29.30
C SER A 203 52.10 -30.48 -27.91
N PRO A 204 51.74 -29.47 -27.05
CA PRO A 204 50.65 -28.46 -27.11
C PRO A 204 50.99 -27.02 -26.59
N LEU A 205 49.94 -26.17 -26.59
CA LEU A 205 49.60 -24.94 -25.82
C LEU A 205 50.55 -24.43 -24.72
N PRO A 206 50.48 -23.12 -24.43
CA PRO A 206 50.07 -22.72 -23.07
C PRO A 206 49.18 -21.46 -23.00
N GLY A 207 48.42 -21.37 -21.90
CA GLY A 207 47.99 -20.09 -21.29
C GLY A 207 46.51 -19.83 -21.28
#